data_AF-A0A937B3M0-F1
#
_entry.id   AF-A0A937B3M0-F1
#
_cell.length_a   1.000
_cell.length_b   1.000
_cell.length_c   1.000
_cell.angle_alpha   90.00
_cell.angle_beta   90.00
_cell.angle_gamma   90.00
#
_symmetry.space_group_name_H-M   'P 1'
#
loop_
_entity.id
_entity.type
_entity.pdbx_description
1 polymer ?
#
loop_
_entity_poly.entity_id
_entity_poly.type
_entity_poly.pdbx_seq_one_letter_code
_entity_poly.pdbx_strand_id
1 'polypeptide(L)'
;MTDQAAGYDAGDRAHVSERQKKRRLRAEQADADLLWLMNQREGRRFVWRLLETCHLYETSFMGPGSSKGATFFREGERSVGLQVLADIMRLCPDLHARMAADSRDGI
;
A
#
# COMPACT_ATOMS: atom_id res chain seq x y z
N MET A 1 -13.81 -45.12 -6.02
CA MET A 1 -13.19 -43.94 -6.65
C MET A 1 -12.67 -43.06 -5.53
N THR A 2 -11.44 -43.31 -5.09
CA THR A 2 -10.76 -42.52 -4.06
C THR A 2 -10.08 -41.35 -4.76
N ASP A 3 -10.66 -40.15 -4.62
CA ASP A 3 -10.03 -38.90 -4.99
C ASP A 3 -8.92 -38.61 -3.97
N GLN A 4 -7.70 -39.00 -4.34
CA GLN A 4 -6.52 -38.78 -3.54
C GLN A 4 -6.13 -37.31 -3.73
N ALA A 5 -6.35 -36.49 -2.69
CA ALA A 5 -5.88 -35.12 -2.62
C ALA A 5 -4.41 -35.08 -3.06
N ALA A 6 -4.17 -34.60 -4.28
CA ALA A 6 -2.84 -34.43 -4.84
C ALA A 6 -2.03 -33.56 -3.88
N GLY A 7 -1.07 -34.19 -3.22
CA GLY A 7 -0.31 -33.61 -2.13
C GLY A 7 0.36 -32.31 -2.55
N TYR A 8 0.23 -31.28 -1.71
CA TYR A 8 0.98 -30.04 -1.79
C TYR A 8 2.47 -30.35 -1.54
N ASP A 9 3.27 -30.47 -2.60
CA ASP A 9 4.72 -30.61 -2.51
C ASP A 9 5.40 -29.23 -2.53
N ALA A 10 5.79 -28.75 -1.34
CA ALA A 10 6.52 -27.50 -1.18
C ALA A 10 7.96 -27.57 -1.75
N GLY A 11 8.45 -28.75 -2.14
CA GLY A 11 9.78 -29.01 -2.70
C GLY A 11 9.83 -29.11 -4.22
N ASP A 12 8.68 -29.14 -4.92
CA ASP A 12 8.66 -29.16 -6.37
C ASP A 12 9.13 -27.81 -6.95
N ARG A 13 10.34 -27.83 -7.50
CA ARG A 13 11.00 -26.65 -8.09
C ARG A 13 10.17 -26.01 -9.20
N ALA A 14 9.39 -26.77 -9.96
CA ALA A 14 8.52 -26.22 -10.99
C ALA A 14 7.38 -25.41 -10.37
N HIS A 15 6.73 -25.95 -9.33
CA HIS A 15 5.66 -25.25 -8.62
C HIS A 15 6.16 -24.01 -7.87
N VAL A 16 7.37 -24.04 -7.30
CA VAL A 16 8.00 -22.86 -6.67
C VAL A 16 8.33 -21.79 -7.71
N SER A 17 8.92 -22.17 -8.85
CA SER A 17 9.25 -21.25 -9.95
C SER A 17 8.02 -20.54 -10.52
N GLU A 18 6.94 -21.28 -10.79
CA GLU A 18 5.70 -20.69 -11.30
C GLU A 18 5.05 -19.73 -10.29
N ARG A 19 5.09 -20.06 -8.99
CA ARG A 19 4.63 -19.15 -7.93
C ARG A 19 5.46 -17.87 -7.87
N GLN A 20 6.77 -17.98 -8.00
CA GLN A 20 7.67 -16.82 -8.02
C GLN A 20 7.41 -15.92 -9.23
N LYS A 21 7.27 -16.52 -10.42
CA LYS A 21 6.92 -15.80 -11.66
C LYS A 21 5.59 -15.08 -11.54
N LYS A 22 4.55 -15.75 -11.03
CA LYS A 22 3.23 -15.16 -10.81
C LYS A 22 3.26 -14.02 -9.79
N ARG A 23 4.03 -14.16 -8.71
CA ARG A 23 4.23 -13.09 -7.72
C ARG A 23 4.90 -11.88 -8.33
N ARG A 24 5.93 -12.10 -9.15
CA ARG A 24 6.65 -11.03 -9.86
C ARG A 24 5.72 -10.27 -10.82
N LEU A 25 4.98 -10.97 -11.67
CA LEU A 25 4.04 -10.34 -12.61
C LEU A 25 2.97 -9.51 -11.88
N ARG A 26 2.47 -9.98 -10.72
CA ARG A 26 1.53 -9.21 -9.90
C ARG A 26 2.15 -7.94 -9.32
N ALA A 27 3.41 -8.01 -8.88
CA ALA A 27 4.13 -6.84 -8.38
C ALA A 27 4.36 -5.81 -9.50
N GLU A 28 4.80 -6.26 -10.68
CA GLU A 28 4.98 -5.39 -11.86
C GLU A 28 3.66 -4.73 -12.29
N GLN A 29 2.55 -5.46 -12.24
CA GLN A 29 1.22 -4.90 -12.51
C GLN A 29 0.82 -3.86 -11.45
N ALA A 30 1.00 -4.15 -10.16
CA ALA A 30 0.68 -3.22 -9.08
C ALA A 30 1.50 -1.92 -9.18
N ASP A 31 2.78 -2.02 -9.55
CA ASP A 31 3.64 -0.87 -9.79
C ASP A 31 3.14 -0.02 -10.96
N ALA A 32 2.76 -0.66 -12.07
CA ALA A 32 2.20 0.03 -13.23
C ALA A 32 0.86 0.71 -12.92
N ASP A 33 -0.01 0.04 -12.16
CA ASP A 33 -1.32 0.56 -11.74
C ASP A 33 -1.17 1.78 -10.84
N LEU A 34 -0.26 1.73 -9.86
CA LEU A 34 0.01 2.86 -8.98
C LEU A 34 0.58 4.05 -9.76
N LEU A 35 1.54 3.80 -10.66
CA LEU A 35 2.12 4.85 -11.49
C LEU A 35 1.05 5.48 -12.39
N TRP A 36 0.18 4.67 -13.00
CA TRP A 36 -0.92 5.17 -13.81
C TRP A 36 -1.87 6.03 -12.99
N LEU A 37 -2.24 5.58 -11.79
CA LEU A 37 -3.12 6.31 -10.86
C LEU A 37 -2.51 7.66 -10.46
N MET A 38 -1.22 7.69 -10.09
CA MET A 38 -0.52 8.91 -9.68
C MET A 38 -0.34 9.94 -10.80
N ASN A 39 -0.35 9.49 -12.06
CA ASN A 39 -0.35 10.39 -13.21
C ASN A 39 -1.71 11.10 -13.40
N GLN A 40 -2.81 10.51 -12.93
CA GLN A 40 -4.13 11.16 -12.94
C GLN A 40 -4.26 12.16 -11.79
N ARG A 41 -4.84 13.32 -12.07
CA ARG A 41 -5.05 14.36 -11.04
C ARG A 41 -6.02 13.88 -9.96
N GLU A 42 -7.12 13.26 -10.37
CA GLU A 42 -8.12 12.66 -9.48
C GLU A 42 -7.53 11.50 -8.68
N GLY A 43 -6.58 10.77 -9.28
CA GLY A 43 -5.83 9.71 -8.63
C GLY A 43 -4.97 10.23 -7.50
N ARG A 44 -4.19 11.30 -7.72
CA ARG A 44 -3.43 11.97 -6.64
C ARG A 44 -4.35 12.47 -5.52
N ARG A 45 -5.51 13.06 -5.84
CA ARG A 45 -6.49 13.46 -4.81
C ARG A 45 -7.05 12.27 -4.02
N PHE A 46 -7.26 11.13 -4.67
CA PHE A 46 -7.67 9.91 -3.97
C PHE A 46 -6.56 9.40 -3.04
N VAL A 47 -5.33 9.30 -3.55
CA VAL A 47 -4.18 8.80 -2.78
C VAL A 47 -3.86 9.73 -1.61
N TRP A 48 -3.92 11.04 -1.79
CA TRP A 48 -3.70 11.99 -0.69
C TRP A 48 -4.70 11.78 0.45
N ARG A 49 -6.00 11.69 0.15
CA ARG A 49 -7.04 11.40 1.16
C ARG A 49 -6.83 10.06 1.85
N LEU A 50 -6.33 9.05 1.13
CA LEU A 50 -5.97 7.76 1.72
C LEU A 50 -4.82 7.94 2.73
N LEU A 51 -3.77 8.67 2.38
CA LEU A 51 -2.64 8.93 3.29
C LEU A 51 -3.06 9.75 4.53
N GLU A 52 -3.99 10.70 4.36
CA GLU A 52 -4.61 11.44 5.48
C GLU A 52 -5.43 10.52 6.38
N THR A 53 -6.24 9.64 5.80
CA THR A 53 -7.02 8.62 6.55
C THR A 53 -6.09 7.67 7.31
N CYS A 54 -4.89 7.41 6.80
CA CYS A 54 -3.85 6.66 7.50
C CYS A 54 -3.07 7.49 8.54
N HIS A 55 -3.48 8.72 8.85
CA HIS A 55 -2.82 9.60 9.81
C HIS A 55 -1.32 9.83 9.54
N LEU A 56 -0.90 9.80 8.27
CA LEU A 56 0.51 9.87 7.88
C LEU A 56 1.16 11.23 8.22
N TYR A 57 0.37 12.30 8.22
CA TYR A 57 0.83 13.67 8.47
C TYR A 57 0.42 14.21 9.84
N GLU A 58 -0.06 13.34 10.72
CA GLU A 58 -0.54 13.68 12.07
C GLU A 58 0.21 12.88 13.15
N THR A 59 0.08 13.30 14.41
CA THR A 59 0.55 12.50 15.55
C THR A 59 -0.35 11.29 15.77
N SER A 60 0.24 10.10 15.95
CA SER A 60 -0.49 8.89 16.33
C SER A 60 -0.83 8.85 17.82
N PHE A 61 -0.12 9.62 18.65
CA PHE A 61 -0.33 9.63 20.10
C PHE A 61 -1.62 10.36 20.50
N MET A 62 -2.54 9.63 21.11
CA MET A 62 -3.85 10.15 21.54
C MET A 62 -3.93 10.63 22.99
N GLY A 63 -2.84 10.51 23.75
CA GLY A 63 -2.78 11.00 25.12
C GLY A 63 -3.28 10.00 26.18
N PRO A 64 -2.96 10.26 27.47
CA PRO A 64 -3.32 9.37 28.59
C PRO A 64 -4.83 9.28 28.86
N GLY A 65 -5.61 10.28 28.41
CA GLY A 65 -7.07 10.33 28.58
C GLY A 65 -7.86 9.68 27.44
N SER A 66 -7.19 9.16 26.41
CA SER A 66 -7.84 8.47 25.29
C SER A 66 -8.27 7.05 25.65
N SER A 67 -9.17 6.47 24.84
CA SER A 67 -9.54 5.05 24.97
C SER A 67 -8.29 4.17 24.88
N LYS A 68 -8.23 3.13 25.73
CA LYS A 68 -7.10 2.18 25.73
C LYS A 68 -6.92 1.61 24.33
N GLY A 69 -5.74 1.82 23.75
CA GLY A 69 -5.37 1.30 22.44
C GLY A 69 -5.59 2.23 21.25
N ALA A 70 -6.13 3.45 21.44
CA ALA A 70 -6.32 4.41 20.35
C ALA A 70 -5.00 4.73 19.61
N THR A 71 -3.91 4.94 20.34
CA THR A 71 -2.57 5.14 19.75
C THR A 71 -2.12 3.93 18.92
N PHE A 72 -2.30 2.70 19.44
CA PHE A 72 -1.90 1.49 18.73
C PHE A 72 -2.71 1.27 17.45
N PHE A 73 -3.99 1.60 17.49
CA PHE A 73 -4.86 1.53 16.31
C PHE A 73 -4.41 2.52 15.23
N ARG A 74 -4.17 3.79 15.59
CA ARG A 74 -3.65 4.81 14.67
C ARG A 74 -2.29 4.44 14.08
N GLU A 75 -1.42 3.80 14.87
CA GLU A 75 -0.14 3.33 14.36
C GLU A 75 -0.31 2.16 13.36
N GLY A 76 -1.33 1.32 13.55
CA GLY A 76 -1.73 0.31 12.57
C GLY A 76 -2.19 0.93 11.25
N GLU A 77 -3.04 1.96 11.30
CA GLU A 77 -3.47 2.72 10.12
C GLU A 77 -2.28 3.40 9.43
N ARG A 78 -1.38 4.00 10.22
CA ARG A 78 -0.15 4.62 9.72
C ARG A 78 0.78 3.64 9.04
N SER A 79 0.89 2.41 9.54
CA SER A 79 1.67 1.34 8.92
C SER A 79 1.19 1.02 7.49
N VAL A 80 -0.12 1.07 7.24
CA VAL A 80 -0.67 0.91 5.89
C VAL A 80 -0.30 2.10 5.01
N GLY A 81 -0.46 3.33 5.52
CA GLY A 81 -0.08 4.54 4.79
C GLY A 81 1.41 4.59 4.43
N LEU A 82 2.28 4.11 5.34
CA LEU A 82 3.73 4.02 5.11
C LEU A 82 4.10 3.05 3.99
N GLN A 83 3.38 1.93 3.83
CA GLN A 83 3.60 1.00 2.73
C GLN A 83 3.28 1.66 1.39
N VAL A 84 2.12 2.34 1.29
CA VAL A 84 1.72 3.06 0.08
C VAL A 84 2.72 4.19 -0.23
N LEU A 85 3.13 4.95 0.79
CA LEU A 85 4.14 6.01 0.61
C LEU A 85 5.47 5.44 0.11
N ALA A 86 5.93 4.30 0.65
CA ALA A 86 7.16 3.67 0.21
C ALA A 86 7.11 3.30 -1.28
N ASP A 87 5.98 2.78 -1.76
CA ASP A 87 5.80 2.48 -3.18
C ASP A 87 5.78 3.74 -4.04
N ILE A 88 5.11 4.81 -3.59
CA ILE A 88 5.12 6.11 -4.30
C ILE A 88 6.55 6.66 -4.39
N MET A 89 7.29 6.66 -3.28
CA MET A 89 8.66 7.18 -3.25
C MET A 89 9.63 6.35 -4.10
N ARG A 90 9.37 5.05 -4.23
CA ARG A 90 10.14 4.15 -5.10
C ARG A 90 9.83 4.35 -6.59
N LEU A 91 8.57 4.57 -6.95
CA LEU A 91 8.11 4.57 -8.35
C LEU A 91 8.01 5.97 -8.97
N CYS A 92 7.56 6.97 -8.20
CA CYS A 92 7.23 8.30 -8.72
C CYS A 92 7.35 9.41 -7.65
N PRO A 93 8.55 9.63 -7.08
CA PRO A 93 8.75 10.62 -6.00
C PRO A 93 8.35 12.05 -6.41
N ASP A 94 8.53 12.43 -7.67
CA ASP A 94 8.14 13.75 -8.18
C ASP A 94 6.61 13.96 -8.13
N LEU A 95 5.84 12.89 -8.34
CA LEU A 95 4.38 12.94 -8.28
C LEU A 95 3.87 13.03 -6.84
N HIS A 96 4.63 12.56 -5.84
CA HIS A 96 4.32 12.83 -4.44
C HIS A 96 4.43 14.33 -4.13
N ALA A 97 5.50 15.00 -4.57
CA ALA A 97 5.65 16.45 -4.38
C ALA A 97 4.51 17.22 -5.04
N ARG A 98 4.10 16.80 -6.25
CA ARG A 98 2.97 17.38 -6.97
C ARG A 98 1.64 17.14 -6.25
N MET A 99 1.39 15.92 -5.78
CA MET A 99 0.21 15.58 -4.98
C MET A 99 0.09 16.47 -3.74
N ALA A 100 1.19 16.67 -3.01
CA ALA A 100 1.20 17.52 -1.83
C ALA A 100 0.93 19.00 -2.16
N ALA A 101 1.33 19.47 -3.35
CA ALA A 101 1.00 20.82 -3.82
C ALA A 101 -0.49 20.94 -4.17
N ASP A 102 -1.02 19.99 -4.94
CA ASP A 102 -2.44 19.94 -5.33
C ASP A 102 -3.35 20.06 -4.09
N SER A 103 -3.00 19.40 -2.97
CA SER A 103 -3.79 19.44 -1.73
C SER A 103 -3.77 20.78 -1.00
N ARG A 104 -2.68 21.55 -1.11
CA ARG A 104 -2.61 22.90 -0.50
C ARG A 104 -3.46 23.92 -1.26
N ASP A 105 -3.67 23.67 -2.55
CA ASP A 105 -4.44 24.54 -3.44
C ASP A 105 -5.96 24.31 -3.35
N GLY A 106 -6.42 23.37 -2.50
CA GLY A 106 -7.82 23.22 -2.09
C GLY A 106 -8.77 22.60 -3.13
N ILE A 107 -8.28 21.75 -4.04
CA ILE A 107 -9.08 21.15 -5.13
C ILE A 107 -9.05 19.60 -5.11
#